data_AF-A0A7V5KG06-F1
#
_entry.id   AF-A0A7V5KG06-F1
#
_cell.length_a   1.000
_cell.length_b   1.000
_cell.length_c   1.000
_cell.angle_alpha   90.00
_cell.angle_beta   90.00
_cell.angle_gamma   90.00
#
_symmetry.space_group_name_H-M   'P 1'
#
loop_
_entity.id
_entity.type
_entity.pdbx_description
1 polymer ?
#
loop_
_entity_poly.entity_id
_entity_poly.type
_entity_poly.pdbx_seq_one_letter_code
_entity_poly.pdbx_strand_id
1 'polypeptide(L)'
;ASGDVPLASTTGADSFASDRSALRRRCFGNVAVITIVAKYKKLRFETHENVGYGEVSVPPLEMQTESSWFSFDPYTLRYFEEKGLSAAEGLAGVANVLSQVIPLYVLCDPRDIGVVPMLREPHSECPTLFVYDKYPGGTGLARKVFDLYDKVMAAAYDIVRQCHCAAGCPSCIGPPAELGKNAKPAALAWLSLALGQSKSPGTASSTE
;
A
#
# COMPACT_ATOMS: atom_id res chain seq x y z
N ALA A 1 -11.62 34.31 8.09
CA ALA A 1 -10.41 33.68 7.54
C ALA A 1 -10.50 32.18 7.81
N SER A 2 -11.50 31.44 7.32
CA SER A 2 -11.85 31.20 5.89
C SER A 2 -10.62 30.86 5.07
N GLY A 3 -10.20 29.60 5.17
CA GLY A 3 -9.24 28.95 4.29
C GLY A 3 -9.84 27.62 3.86
N ASP A 4 -10.82 27.70 2.96
CA ASP A 4 -11.41 26.56 2.28
C ASP A 4 -10.33 25.76 1.56
N VAL A 5 -10.17 24.50 1.93
CA VAL A 5 -9.42 23.52 1.13
C VAL A 5 -10.25 23.25 -0.12
N PRO A 6 -9.74 23.48 -1.35
CA PRO A 6 -10.55 23.32 -2.54
C PRO A 6 -10.89 21.83 -2.74
N LEU A 7 -12.15 21.50 -2.47
CA LEU A 7 -12.80 20.27 -2.91
C LEU A 7 -12.90 20.34 -4.44
N ALA A 8 -11.90 19.80 -5.14
CA ALA A 8 -11.89 19.74 -6.59
C ALA A 8 -13.01 18.79 -7.07
N SER A 9 -14.17 19.38 -7.37
CA SER A 9 -15.26 18.79 -8.13
C SER A 9 -14.87 18.75 -9.61
N THR A 10 -14.44 17.59 -10.09
CA THR A 10 -14.39 17.32 -11.53
C THR A 10 -15.67 16.59 -11.92
N THR A 11 -16.68 17.38 -12.30
CA THR A 11 -17.76 16.92 -13.17
C THR A 11 -17.18 16.79 -14.57
N GLY A 12 -17.31 15.61 -15.16
CA GLY A 12 -16.80 15.30 -16.50
C GLY A 12 -16.91 13.82 -16.76
N ALA A 13 -18.13 13.36 -17.04
CA ALA A 13 -18.32 12.15 -17.80
C ALA A 13 -17.81 12.43 -19.22
N ASP A 14 -16.77 11.72 -19.66
CA ASP A 14 -16.52 11.45 -21.07
C ASP A 14 -15.54 10.27 -21.20
N SER A 15 -15.99 9.26 -21.93
CA SER A 15 -15.27 8.17 -22.60
C SER A 15 -13.75 8.06 -22.36
N PHE A 16 -13.26 6.96 -21.77
CA PHE A 16 -11.83 6.67 -21.78
C PHE A 16 -11.48 5.27 -22.27
N ALA A 17 -10.85 5.30 -23.45
CA ALA A 17 -10.14 4.23 -24.10
C ALA A 17 -9.06 3.60 -23.20
N SER A 18 -8.81 2.33 -23.50
CA SER A 18 -8.15 1.27 -22.77
C SER A 18 -6.62 1.38 -22.66
N ASP A 19 -6.07 2.50 -22.17
CA ASP A 19 -4.60 2.66 -22.05
C ASP A 19 -4.12 3.62 -20.93
N ARG A 20 -4.86 3.74 -19.82
CA ARG A 20 -4.46 4.59 -18.69
C ARG A 20 -4.16 3.76 -17.45
N SER A 21 -3.00 4.05 -16.82
CA SER A 21 -2.68 3.60 -15.46
C SER A 21 -3.88 3.79 -14.53
N ALA A 22 -4.16 2.78 -13.70
CA ALA A 22 -5.28 2.83 -12.77
C ALA A 22 -5.03 3.76 -11.57
N LEU A 23 -3.86 4.40 -11.54
CA LEU A 23 -3.51 5.45 -10.59
C LEU A 23 -4.35 6.69 -10.88
N ARG A 24 -5.31 6.97 -10.01
CA ARG A 24 -6.21 8.12 -10.12
C ARG A 24 -5.50 9.41 -9.75
N ARG A 25 -4.71 9.40 -8.67
CA ARG A 25 -3.99 10.58 -8.17
C ARG A 25 -2.78 10.19 -7.34
N ARG A 26 -1.70 10.98 -7.49
CA ARG A 26 -0.57 11.03 -6.55
C ARG A 26 -0.69 12.33 -5.76
N CYS A 27 -0.57 12.24 -4.45
CA CYS A 27 -0.60 13.40 -3.56
C CYS A 27 0.58 13.37 -2.60
N PHE A 28 0.92 14.55 -2.08
CA PHE A 28 1.87 14.74 -1.01
C PHE A 28 1.35 15.82 -0.06
N GLY A 29 1.54 15.65 1.24
CA GLY A 29 1.13 16.63 2.23
C GLY A 29 1.33 16.16 3.66
N ASN A 30 0.85 16.97 4.60
CA ASN A 30 0.90 16.67 6.02
C ASN A 30 -0.22 15.70 6.40
N VAL A 31 0.11 14.72 7.24
CA VAL A 31 -0.82 13.74 7.79
C VAL A 31 -0.59 13.57 9.28
N ALA A 32 -1.66 13.22 10.00
CA ALA A 32 -1.60 12.82 11.40
C ALA A 32 -1.65 11.31 11.50
N VAL A 33 -0.62 10.69 12.07
CA VAL A 33 -0.61 9.27 12.41
C VAL A 33 -1.05 9.13 13.86
N ILE A 34 -2.21 8.50 14.07
CA ILE A 34 -2.81 8.31 15.40
C ILE A 34 -2.70 6.84 15.78
N THR A 35 -2.05 6.56 16.91
CA THR A 35 -1.91 5.21 17.47
C THR A 35 -2.78 5.08 18.71
N ILE A 36 -3.71 4.12 18.69
CA ILE A 36 -4.62 3.84 19.80
C ILE A 36 -4.34 2.43 20.33
N VAL A 37 -4.06 2.32 21.62
CA VAL A 37 -3.90 1.04 22.31
C VAL A 37 -5.22 0.69 22.99
N ALA A 38 -5.99 -0.24 22.41
CA ALA A 38 -7.34 -0.52 22.90
C ALA A 38 -7.37 -1.43 24.14
N LYS A 39 -6.60 -2.52 24.13
CA LYS A 39 -6.66 -3.59 25.14
C LYS A 39 -5.29 -4.22 25.33
N TYR A 40 -5.11 -4.87 26.47
CA TYR A 40 -3.96 -5.74 26.74
C TYR A 40 -4.43 -7.17 27.06
N LYS A 41 -3.58 -8.15 26.73
CA LYS A 41 -3.81 -9.58 27.01
C LYS A 41 -2.99 -10.00 28.22
N LYS A 42 -3.60 -10.70 29.17
CA LYS A 42 -2.93 -11.28 30.34
C LYS A 42 -2.56 -12.72 30.03
N LEU A 43 -1.27 -13.02 30.04
CA LEU A 43 -0.73 -14.36 29.83
C LEU A 43 -0.20 -14.91 31.16
N ARG A 44 -0.49 -16.18 31.46
CA ARG A 44 0.12 -16.86 32.62
C ARG A 44 1.61 -17.02 32.35
N PHE A 45 2.43 -16.63 33.32
CA PHE A 45 3.88 -16.84 33.26
C PHE A 45 4.17 -18.34 33.15
N GLU A 46 5.17 -18.72 32.35
CA GLU A 46 5.53 -20.10 31.97
C GLU A 46 4.59 -20.78 30.97
N THR A 47 3.28 -20.92 31.28
CA THR A 47 2.38 -21.69 30.40
C THR A 47 1.94 -20.94 29.15
N HIS A 48 2.11 -19.60 29.12
CA HIS A 48 1.63 -18.72 28.05
C HIS A 48 0.12 -18.84 27.77
N GLU A 49 -0.63 -19.40 28.72
CA GLU A 49 -2.08 -19.52 28.62
C GLU A 49 -2.74 -18.15 28.75
N ASN A 50 -3.83 -17.97 28.01
CA ASN A 50 -4.63 -16.77 28.10
C ASN A 50 -5.45 -16.75 29.39
N VAL A 51 -5.10 -15.87 30.33
CA VAL A 51 -5.77 -15.71 31.62
C VAL A 51 -6.91 -14.69 31.53
N GLY A 52 -6.86 -13.79 30.55
CA GLY A 52 -7.91 -12.81 30.32
C GLY A 52 -7.44 -11.57 29.58
N TYR A 53 -8.30 -10.57 29.52
CA TYR A 53 -8.04 -9.29 28.86
C TYR A 53 -8.33 -8.13 29.82
N GLY A 54 -7.73 -6.98 29.55
CA GLY A 54 -8.06 -5.73 30.21
C GLY A 54 -8.08 -4.57 29.22
N GLU A 55 -8.82 -3.52 29.58
CA GLU A 55 -8.88 -2.29 28.80
C GLU A 55 -7.72 -1.37 29.16
N VAL A 56 -7.27 -0.58 28.19
CA VAL A 56 -6.23 0.43 28.38
C VAL A 56 -6.87 1.79 28.15
N SER A 57 -6.88 2.63 29.20
CA SER A 57 -7.34 4.02 29.11
C SER A 57 -6.11 4.94 29.08
N VAL A 58 -5.41 4.93 27.95
CA VAL A 58 -4.32 5.88 27.66
C VAL A 58 -4.76 6.81 26.53
N PRO A 59 -4.35 8.09 26.55
CA PRO A 59 -4.67 8.99 25.46
C PRO A 59 -4.04 8.50 24.15
N PRO A 60 -4.69 8.72 22.99
CA PRO A 60 -4.11 8.42 21.68
C PRO A 60 -2.76 9.12 21.50
N LEU A 61 -1.79 8.42 20.93
CA LEU A 61 -0.53 9.01 20.55
C LEU A 61 -0.65 9.56 19.13
N GLU A 62 -0.49 10.87 18.98
CA GLU A 62 -0.57 11.56 17.69
C GLU A 62 0.82 12.00 17.22
N MET A 63 1.15 11.70 15.97
CA MET A 63 2.37 12.16 15.31
C MET A 63 2.00 12.87 14.01
N GLN A 64 2.25 14.18 13.96
CA GLN A 64 2.14 14.96 12.73
C GLN A 64 3.40 14.73 11.89
N THR A 65 3.25 14.36 10.62
CA THR A 65 4.36 14.05 9.72
C THR A 65 3.98 14.36 8.26
N GLU A 66 4.96 14.27 7.36
CA GLU A 66 4.75 14.34 5.93
C GLU A 66 4.49 12.94 5.35
N SER A 67 3.63 12.88 4.33
CA SER A 67 3.29 11.64 3.63
C SER A 67 3.06 11.89 2.15
N SER A 68 3.41 10.88 1.36
CA SER A 68 2.99 10.73 -0.04
C SER A 68 1.98 9.60 -0.10
N TRP A 69 0.92 9.79 -0.88
CA TRP A 69 -0.08 8.75 -1.06
C TRP A 69 -0.53 8.61 -2.50
N PHE A 70 -0.83 7.38 -2.85
CA PHE A 70 -1.12 6.95 -4.20
C PHE A 70 -2.51 6.33 -4.20
N SER A 71 -3.48 7.06 -4.73
CA SER A 71 -4.88 6.64 -4.77
C SER A 71 -5.18 6.04 -6.14
N PHE A 72 -5.70 4.82 -6.12
CA PHE A 72 -6.14 4.08 -7.29
C PHE A 72 -7.62 4.29 -7.53
N ASP A 73 -8.05 4.08 -8.77
CA ASP A 73 -9.46 4.15 -9.11
C ASP A 73 -10.27 3.05 -8.39
N PRO A 74 -11.44 3.35 -7.79
CA PRO A 74 -12.24 2.35 -7.09
C PRO A 74 -12.70 1.19 -8.00
N TYR A 75 -12.80 1.38 -9.32
CA TYR A 75 -13.11 0.31 -10.27
C TYR A 75 -12.04 -0.80 -10.29
N THR A 76 -10.81 -0.52 -9.82
CA THR A 76 -9.78 -1.55 -9.68
C THR A 76 -10.20 -2.67 -8.75
N LEU A 77 -11.02 -2.40 -7.72
CA LEU A 77 -11.54 -3.44 -6.82
C LEU A 77 -12.41 -4.45 -7.55
N ARG A 78 -13.23 -4.01 -8.51
CA ARG A 78 -14.05 -4.90 -9.35
C ARG A 78 -13.17 -5.79 -10.22
N TYR A 79 -12.09 -5.25 -10.76
CA TYR A 79 -11.12 -6.05 -11.53
C TYR A 79 -10.54 -7.21 -10.69
N PHE A 80 -10.19 -6.96 -9.43
CA PHE A 80 -9.69 -8.01 -8.54
C PHE A 80 -10.77 -9.06 -8.23
N GLU A 81 -11.99 -8.62 -7.97
CA GLU A 81 -13.14 -9.49 -7.71
C GLU A 81 -13.44 -10.42 -8.90
N GLU A 82 -13.52 -9.87 -10.11
CA GLU A 82 -13.74 -10.62 -11.35
C GLU A 82 -12.63 -11.66 -11.63
N LYS A 83 -11.41 -11.36 -11.19
CA LYS A 83 -10.26 -12.28 -11.30
C LYS A 83 -10.18 -13.29 -10.16
N GLY A 84 -11.07 -13.22 -9.17
CA GLY A 84 -11.00 -14.07 -7.97
C GLY A 84 -9.75 -13.82 -7.13
N LEU A 85 -9.19 -12.60 -7.19
CA LEU A 85 -7.99 -12.18 -6.47
C LEU A 85 -8.38 -11.27 -5.30
N SER A 86 -7.71 -11.41 -4.16
CA SER A 86 -7.93 -10.52 -3.03
C SER A 86 -7.17 -9.21 -3.20
N ALA A 87 -7.90 -8.13 -3.45
CA ALA A 87 -7.33 -6.79 -3.56
C ALA A 87 -6.59 -6.37 -2.28
N ALA A 88 -7.11 -6.74 -1.10
CA ALA A 88 -6.52 -6.42 0.19
C ALA A 88 -5.16 -7.12 0.39
N GLU A 89 -5.10 -8.42 0.11
CA GLU A 89 -3.87 -9.21 0.22
C GLU A 89 -2.80 -8.71 -0.75
N GLY A 90 -3.19 -8.41 -1.99
CA GLY A 90 -2.30 -7.85 -2.99
C GLY A 90 -1.75 -6.49 -2.58
N LEU A 91 -2.59 -5.57 -2.12
CA LEU A 91 -2.18 -4.21 -1.72
C LEU A 91 -1.27 -4.24 -0.48
N ALA A 92 -1.56 -5.14 0.47
CA ALA A 92 -0.69 -5.38 1.62
C ALA A 92 0.66 -5.98 1.22
N GLY A 93 0.67 -6.89 0.25
CA GLY A 93 1.90 -7.40 -0.34
C GLY A 93 2.74 -6.32 -1.01
N VAL A 94 2.10 -5.41 -1.75
CA VAL A 94 2.77 -4.24 -2.34
C VAL A 94 3.37 -3.34 -1.25
N ALA A 95 2.62 -3.07 -0.18
CA ALA A 95 3.13 -2.28 0.94
C ALA A 95 4.39 -2.90 1.57
N ASN A 96 4.42 -4.24 1.73
CA ASN A 96 5.59 -4.93 2.25
C ASN A 96 6.80 -4.77 1.34
N VAL A 97 6.65 -4.95 0.03
CA VAL A 97 7.76 -4.75 -0.95
C VAL A 97 8.25 -3.32 -0.90
N LEU A 98 7.34 -2.34 -0.92
CA LEU A 98 7.69 -0.93 -0.90
C LEU A 98 8.46 -0.54 0.36
N SER A 99 8.11 -1.11 1.51
CA SER A 99 8.83 -0.87 2.76
C SER A 99 10.32 -1.30 2.71
N GLN A 100 10.66 -2.24 1.82
CA GLN A 100 12.03 -2.71 1.60
C GLN A 100 12.71 -2.00 0.43
N VAL A 101 11.95 -1.67 -0.63
CA VAL A 101 12.47 -1.03 -1.85
C VAL A 101 12.77 0.44 -1.66
N ILE A 102 11.86 1.19 -1.02
CA ILE A 102 11.99 2.63 -0.87
C ILE A 102 13.30 3.03 -0.17
N PRO A 103 13.73 2.40 0.94
CA PRO A 103 15.00 2.71 1.60
C PRO A 103 16.22 2.65 0.66
N LEU A 104 16.21 1.78 -0.35
CA LEU A 104 17.31 1.66 -1.33
C LEU A 104 17.39 2.87 -2.26
N TYR A 105 16.26 3.50 -2.58
CA TYR A 105 16.20 4.65 -3.48
C TYR A 105 16.39 5.98 -2.76
N VAL A 106 15.89 6.07 -1.53
CA VAL A 106 15.92 7.31 -0.72
C VAL A 106 17.13 7.34 0.22
N LEU A 107 17.87 6.23 0.35
CA LEU A 107 19.05 6.05 1.20
C LEU A 107 18.74 6.31 2.69
N CYS A 108 17.68 5.68 3.21
CA CYS A 108 17.28 5.75 4.62
C CYS A 108 17.29 4.36 5.29
N ASP A 109 17.08 4.31 6.62
CA ASP A 109 16.83 3.04 7.29
C ASP A 109 15.38 2.60 7.01
N PRO A 110 15.08 1.31 6.82
CA PRO A 110 13.71 0.82 6.68
C PRO A 110 12.77 1.19 7.84
N ARG A 111 13.32 1.49 9.02
CA ARG A 111 12.55 1.94 10.19
C ARG A 111 12.17 3.42 10.12
N ASP A 112 12.79 4.22 9.26
CA ASP A 112 12.50 5.64 9.10
C ASP A 112 11.23 5.89 8.28
N ILE A 113 10.73 4.86 7.58
CA ILE A 113 9.58 4.97 6.70
C ILE A 113 8.46 4.02 7.10
N GLY A 114 7.22 4.51 6.99
CA GLY A 114 6.01 3.72 7.15
C GLY A 114 5.29 3.59 5.82
N VAL A 115 4.89 2.36 5.47
CA VAL A 115 4.03 2.09 4.32
C VAL A 115 2.75 1.45 4.82
N VAL A 116 1.60 2.08 4.55
CA VAL A 116 0.30 1.59 5.03
C VAL A 116 -0.66 1.46 3.84
N PRO A 117 -1.14 0.23 3.56
CA PRO A 117 -2.18 0.00 2.58
C PRO A 117 -3.57 0.29 3.19
N MET A 118 -4.42 1.02 2.49
CA MET A 118 -5.82 1.21 2.84
C MET A 118 -6.70 0.88 1.64
N LEU A 119 -7.52 -0.17 1.75
CA LEU A 119 -8.40 -0.56 0.63
C LEU A 119 -9.51 0.45 0.37
N ARG A 120 -9.96 1.13 1.43
CA ARG A 120 -10.94 2.21 1.36
C ARG A 120 -10.50 3.32 2.30
N GLU A 121 -9.90 4.35 1.72
CA GLU A 121 -9.49 5.53 2.47
C GLU A 121 -10.73 6.37 2.87
N PRO A 122 -10.85 6.84 4.11
CA PRO A 122 -12.10 7.45 4.61
C PRO A 122 -12.61 8.68 3.85
N HIS A 123 -11.73 9.51 3.28
CA HIS A 123 -12.14 10.78 2.65
C HIS A 123 -12.46 10.63 1.15
N SER A 124 -11.66 9.85 0.44
CA SER A 124 -11.73 9.65 -1.01
C SER A 124 -12.45 8.37 -1.40
N GLU A 125 -12.66 7.46 -0.45
CA GLU A 125 -13.21 6.11 -0.62
C GLU A 125 -12.45 5.25 -1.64
N CYS A 126 -11.23 5.66 -2.00
CA CYS A 126 -10.40 5.00 -2.98
C CYS A 126 -9.37 4.08 -2.30
N PRO A 127 -8.97 2.97 -2.95
CA PRO A 127 -7.81 2.20 -2.52
C PRO A 127 -6.57 3.10 -2.57
N THR A 128 -5.89 3.26 -1.45
CA THR A 128 -4.81 4.22 -1.30
C THR A 128 -3.63 3.59 -0.56
N LEU A 129 -2.43 3.81 -1.07
CA LEU A 129 -1.19 3.41 -0.42
C LEU A 129 -0.49 4.65 0.13
N PHE A 130 -0.30 4.70 1.45
CA PHE A 130 0.38 5.78 2.15
C PHE A 130 1.84 5.43 2.40
N VAL A 131 2.73 6.39 2.16
CA VAL A 131 4.15 6.32 2.51
C VAL A 131 4.50 7.58 3.28
N TYR A 132 4.84 7.43 4.56
CA TYR A 132 5.07 8.54 5.48
C TYR A 132 6.39 8.40 6.24
N ASP A 133 6.89 9.53 6.73
CA ASP A 133 8.10 9.58 7.55
C ASP A 133 7.75 9.21 9.00
N LYS A 134 8.44 8.23 9.58
CA LYS A 134 8.28 7.84 11.00
C LYS A 134 9.02 8.77 11.95
N TYR A 135 8.91 10.07 11.68
CA TYR A 135 9.54 11.12 12.47
C TYR A 135 8.59 12.32 12.59
N PRO A 136 8.40 12.89 13.79
CA PRO A 136 7.57 14.08 13.96
C PRO A 136 8.05 15.24 13.08
N GLY A 137 7.12 15.92 12.42
CA GLY A 137 7.40 17.04 11.51
C GLY A 137 7.84 16.65 10.09
N GLY A 138 8.11 15.36 9.84
CA GLY A 138 8.64 14.89 8.56
C GLY A 138 10.13 15.23 8.37
N THR A 139 10.83 14.38 7.62
CA THR A 139 12.25 14.56 7.27
C THR A 139 12.44 14.73 5.76
N GLY A 140 11.33 14.70 4.99
CA GLY A 140 11.30 14.84 3.55
C GLY A 140 11.56 13.54 2.80
N LEU A 141 11.52 12.36 3.46
CA LEU A 141 11.66 11.09 2.75
C LEU A 141 10.40 10.85 1.90
N ALA A 142 9.22 11.08 2.46
CA ALA A 142 7.94 11.01 1.76
C ALA A 142 7.90 11.90 0.50
N ARG A 143 8.50 13.10 0.56
CA ARG A 143 8.63 13.98 -0.61
C ARG A 143 9.51 13.35 -1.69
N LYS A 144 10.67 12.82 -1.32
CA LYS A 144 11.55 12.12 -2.27
C LYS A 144 10.88 10.89 -2.88
N VAL A 145 10.07 10.16 -2.11
CA VAL A 145 9.30 9.01 -2.61
C VAL A 145 8.27 9.46 -3.64
N PHE A 146 7.60 10.57 -3.41
CA PHE A 146 6.67 11.16 -4.38
C PHE A 146 7.36 11.44 -5.71
N ASP A 147 8.54 12.05 -5.68
CA ASP A 147 9.33 12.37 -6.89
C ASP A 147 9.86 11.11 -7.60
N LEU A 148 10.19 10.06 -6.84
CA LEU A 148 10.76 8.81 -7.33
C LEU A 148 9.74 7.71 -7.57
N TYR A 149 8.43 8.03 -7.53
CA TYR A 149 7.34 7.06 -7.61
C TYR A 149 7.51 6.03 -8.72
N ASP A 150 7.76 6.48 -9.95
CA ASP A 150 7.81 5.61 -11.13
C ASP A 150 8.98 4.61 -11.03
N LYS A 151 10.13 5.04 -10.50
CA LYS A 151 11.30 4.17 -10.29
C LYS A 151 11.04 3.15 -9.19
N VAL A 152 10.46 3.59 -8.08
CA VAL A 152 10.17 2.73 -6.92
C VAL A 152 9.13 1.68 -7.28
N MET A 153 8.05 2.05 -7.96
CA MET A 153 7.00 1.11 -8.38
C MET A 153 7.51 0.11 -9.41
N ALA A 154 8.34 0.54 -10.37
CA ALA A 154 8.97 -0.36 -11.33
C ALA A 154 9.90 -1.37 -10.64
N ALA A 155 10.73 -0.91 -9.71
CA ALA A 155 11.61 -1.79 -8.96
C ALA A 155 10.84 -2.79 -8.09
N ALA A 156 9.75 -2.36 -7.45
CA ALA A 156 8.86 -3.25 -6.71
C ALA A 156 8.24 -4.31 -7.63
N TYR A 157 7.77 -3.92 -8.82
CA TYR A 157 7.26 -4.85 -9.83
C TYR A 157 8.31 -5.89 -10.23
N ASP A 158 9.52 -5.45 -10.53
CA ASP A 158 10.61 -6.34 -10.96
C ASP A 158 10.99 -7.35 -9.87
N ILE A 159 11.09 -6.92 -8.61
CA ILE A 159 11.39 -7.82 -7.48
C ILE A 159 10.33 -8.90 -7.33
N VAL A 160 9.03 -8.53 -7.36
CA VAL A 160 7.94 -9.51 -7.20
C VAL A 160 7.89 -10.46 -8.40
N ARG A 161 8.11 -9.94 -9.60
CA ARG A 161 8.09 -10.72 -10.85
C ARG A 161 9.24 -11.73 -10.93
N GLN A 162 10.45 -11.33 -10.54
CA GLN A 162 11.65 -12.17 -10.59
C GLN A 162 11.74 -13.17 -9.42
N CYS A 163 10.97 -12.96 -8.35
CA CYS A 163 10.97 -13.88 -7.22
C CYS A 163 10.39 -15.25 -7.60
N HIS A 164 11.09 -16.33 -7.25
CA HIS A 164 10.68 -17.72 -7.55
C HIS A 164 9.59 -18.28 -6.63
N CYS A 165 9.06 -17.50 -5.67
CA CYS A 165 8.03 -17.97 -4.76
C CYS A 165 6.68 -18.16 -5.48
N ALA A 166 5.88 -19.14 -5.05
CA ALA A 166 4.53 -19.35 -5.60
C ALA A 166 3.50 -18.37 -5.03
N ALA A 167 3.48 -18.24 -3.70
CA ALA A 167 2.43 -17.50 -2.96
C ALA A 167 2.93 -16.22 -2.26
N GLY A 168 4.24 -16.00 -2.21
CA GLY A 168 4.89 -14.94 -1.42
C GLY A 168 6.01 -15.47 -0.54
N CYS A 169 6.99 -14.63 -0.24
CA CYS A 169 8.03 -14.88 0.78
C CYS A 169 8.45 -13.57 1.45
N PRO A 170 9.14 -13.62 2.61
CA PRO A 170 9.59 -12.42 3.33
C PRO A 170 10.46 -11.46 2.51
N SER A 171 11.13 -11.94 1.47
CA SER A 171 11.99 -11.15 0.57
C SER A 171 11.25 -10.45 -0.57
N CYS A 172 9.95 -10.70 -0.74
CA CYS A 172 9.12 -10.01 -1.73
C CYS A 172 7.88 -9.42 -1.06
N ILE A 173 6.71 -10.00 -1.32
CA ILE A 173 5.43 -9.50 -0.81
C ILE A 173 5.17 -9.84 0.65
N GLY A 174 5.93 -10.74 1.27
CA GLY A 174 5.68 -11.22 2.63
C GLY A 174 5.30 -12.70 2.67
N PRO A 175 5.29 -13.32 3.86
CA PRO A 175 4.98 -14.73 4.02
C PRO A 175 3.49 -15.01 3.73
N PRO A 176 3.17 -16.16 3.10
CA PRO A 176 1.79 -16.50 2.72
C PRO A 176 0.88 -16.78 3.93
N ALA A 177 1.45 -17.01 5.11
CA ALA A 177 0.69 -17.18 6.35
C ALA A 177 0.00 -15.88 6.79
N GLU A 178 0.56 -14.72 6.43
CA GLU A 178 0.02 -13.40 6.81
C GLU A 178 -0.89 -12.81 5.73
N LEU A 179 -0.62 -13.12 4.47
CA LEU A 179 -1.27 -12.50 3.31
C LEU A 179 -2.14 -13.45 2.48
N GLY A 180 -2.13 -14.76 2.72
CA GLY A 180 -2.89 -15.72 1.92
C GLY A 180 -2.14 -16.25 0.69
N LYS A 181 -2.72 -17.27 0.04
CA LYS A 181 -2.07 -18.04 -1.04
C LYS A 181 -2.01 -17.31 -2.38
N ASN A 182 -2.95 -16.39 -2.63
CA ASN A 182 -3.09 -15.67 -3.90
C ASN A 182 -2.58 -14.23 -3.83
N ALA A 183 -1.81 -13.89 -2.80
CA ALA A 183 -1.29 -12.53 -2.61
C ALA A 183 -0.32 -12.10 -3.71
N LYS A 184 0.55 -13.01 -4.21
CA LYS A 184 1.53 -12.70 -5.26
C LYS A 184 0.90 -12.25 -6.59
N PRO A 185 -0.04 -13.01 -7.20
CA PRO A 185 -0.69 -12.56 -8.43
C PRO A 185 -1.48 -11.26 -8.22
N ALA A 186 -2.12 -11.07 -7.06
CA ALA A 186 -2.81 -9.83 -6.74
C ALA A 186 -1.85 -8.63 -6.62
N ALA A 187 -0.69 -8.81 -5.99
CA ALA A 187 0.33 -7.76 -5.87
C ALA A 187 0.93 -7.38 -7.24
N LEU A 188 1.20 -8.37 -8.10
CA LEU A 188 1.65 -8.11 -9.48
C LEU A 188 0.60 -7.34 -10.28
N ALA A 189 -0.68 -7.69 -10.14
CA ALA A 189 -1.76 -6.96 -10.78
C ALA A 189 -1.82 -5.50 -10.30
N TRP A 190 -1.74 -5.25 -8.99
CA TRP A 190 -1.66 -3.88 -8.45
C TRP A 190 -0.50 -3.08 -9.03
N LEU A 191 0.70 -3.66 -9.04
CA LEU A 191 1.90 -3.01 -9.57
C LEU A 191 1.81 -2.77 -11.09
N SER A 192 1.25 -3.71 -11.85
CA SER A 192 1.03 -3.51 -13.29
C SER A 192 0.00 -2.41 -13.57
N LEU A 193 -1.07 -2.33 -12.77
CA LEU A 193 -2.09 -1.30 -12.87
C LEU A 193 -1.51 0.07 -12.50
N ALA A 194 -0.65 0.12 -11.48
CA ALA A 194 0.07 1.33 -11.07
C ALA A 194 0.98 1.88 -12.18
N LEU A 195 1.70 0.99 -12.87
CA LEU A 195 2.61 1.35 -13.97
C LEU A 195 1.89 1.58 -15.32
N GLY A 196 0.58 1.34 -15.40
CA GLY A 196 -0.17 1.40 -16.67
C GLY A 196 0.19 0.29 -17.66
N GLN A 197 0.77 -0.81 -17.20
CA GLN A 197 1.11 -1.95 -18.04
C GLN A 197 -0.04 -2.96 -18.06
N SER A 198 -1.18 -2.63 -18.69
CA SER A 198 -2.21 -3.64 -18.98
C SER A 198 -1.84 -4.43 -20.24
N LYS A 199 -0.78 -5.24 -20.18
CA LYS A 199 -0.58 -6.29 -21.20
C LYS A 199 -1.36 -7.52 -20.80
N SER A 200 -2.29 -7.93 -21.67
CA SER A 200 -2.89 -9.25 -21.71
C SER A 200 -1.82 -10.33 -21.55
N PRO A 201 -2.12 -11.48 -20.90
CA PRO A 201 -1.26 -12.64 -21.00
C PRO A 201 -1.23 -13.04 -22.47
N GLY A 202 -0.18 -12.60 -23.18
CA GLY A 202 0.11 -13.02 -24.53
C GLY A 202 0.30 -14.53 -24.49
N THR A 203 -0.64 -15.21 -25.11
CA THR A 203 -0.60 -16.61 -25.53
C THR A 203 0.79 -16.89 -26.13
N ALA A 204 1.66 -17.55 -25.38
CA ALA A 204 2.75 -18.31 -25.99
C ALA A 204 2.13 -19.64 -26.42
N SER A 205 1.56 -19.62 -27.63
CA SER A 205 1.23 -20.80 -28.40
C SER A 205 2.51 -21.60 -28.69
N SER A 206 2.35 -22.91 -28.66
CA SER A 206 3.23 -23.98 -29.15
C SER A 206 3.81 -23.74 -30.55
N THR A 207 4.65 -24.71 -31.00
CA THR A 207 5.36 -24.89 -32.29
C THR A 207 6.67 -24.09 -32.39
N GLU A 208 7.87 -24.67 -32.60
CA GLU A 208 8.36 -26.00 -33.02
C GLU A 208 9.58 -26.43 -32.17
#